data_AF-A0A929BLW3-F1
#
_entry.id   AF-A0A929BLW3-F1
#
_cell.length_a   1.000
_cell.length_b   1.000
_cell.length_c   1.000
_cell.angle_alpha   90.00
_cell.angle_beta   90.00
_cell.angle_gamma   90.00
#
_symmetry.space_group_name_H-M   'P 1'
#
loop_
_entity.id
_entity.type
_entity.pdbx_description
1 polymer ?
#
loop_
_entity_poly.entity_id
_entity_poly.type
_entity_poly.pdbx_seq_one_letter_code
_entity_poly.pdbx_strand_id
1 'polypeptide(L)' 'MIGLWPLLKLVARRLSLAEAERHGSKALNVRGRGVPFPYAEVGMDVDKPFQLEIVRAELEARAARTT' A
#
# COMPACT_ATOMS: atom_id res chain seq x y z
N MET A 1 -19.84 4.92 -1.49
CA MET A 1 -19.55 3.84 -0.51
C MET A 1 -18.93 2.64 -1.22
N ILE A 2 -17.95 1.99 -0.61
CA ILE A 2 -17.16 0.88 -1.19
C ILE A 2 -17.97 -0.44 -1.27
N GLY A 3 -19.04 -0.58 -0.48
CA GLY A 3 -19.96 -1.73 -0.52
C GLY A 3 -19.41 -2.99 0.17
N LEU A 4 -20.30 -3.93 0.52
CA LEU A 4 -19.94 -5.16 1.25
C LEU A 4 -19.14 -6.15 0.38
N TRP A 5 -19.39 -6.17 -0.92
CA TRP A 5 -18.78 -7.15 -1.83
C TRP A 5 -17.27 -6.99 -2.02
N PRO A 6 -16.72 -5.78 -2.26
CA PRO A 6 -15.26 -5.60 -2.31
C PRO A 6 -14.57 -5.92 -0.98
N LEU A 7 -15.24 -5.67 0.15
CA LEU A 7 -14.71 -6.02 1.48
C LEU A 7 -14.57 -7.55 1.65
N LEU A 8 -15.61 -8.31 1.30
CA LEU A 8 -15.55 -9.78 1.35
C LEU A 8 -14.43 -10.33 0.45
N LYS A 9 -14.27 -9.77 -0.75
CA LYS A 9 -13.15 -10.13 -1.64
C LYS A 9 -11.79 -9.79 -1.03
N LEU A 10 -11.65 -8.64 -0.39
CA LEU A 10 -10.39 -8.24 0.25
C LEU A 10 -10.01 -9.20 1.38
N VAL A 11 -10.94 -9.50 2.29
CA VAL A 11 -10.70 -10.44 3.41
C VAL A 11 -10.40 -11.85 2.88
N ALA A 12 -11.06 -12.27 1.80
CA ALA A 12 -10.77 -13.54 1.13
C ALA A 12 -9.49 -13.53 0.27
N ARG A 13 -8.73 -12.42 0.23
CA ARG A 13 -7.55 -12.21 -0.64
C ARG A 13 -7.83 -12.40 -2.15
N ARG A 14 -9.07 -12.15 -2.56
CA ARG A 14 -9.56 -12.29 -3.95
C ARG A 14 -9.83 -10.95 -4.64
N LEU A 15 -9.60 -9.82 -3.96
CA LEU A 15 -9.75 -8.50 -4.57
C LEU A 15 -8.53 -8.20 -5.44
N SER A 16 -8.75 -7.96 -6.74
CA SER A 16 -7.66 -7.54 -7.64
C SER A 16 -7.40 -6.03 -7.56
N LEU A 17 -6.19 -5.61 -7.94
CA LEU A 17 -5.84 -4.19 -8.00
C LEU A 17 -6.77 -3.41 -8.94
N ALA A 18 -7.09 -3.97 -10.11
CA ALA A 18 -8.01 -3.37 -11.08
C ALA A 18 -9.43 -3.21 -10.52
N GLU A 19 -9.89 -4.14 -9.69
CA GLU A 19 -11.17 -3.98 -8.98
C GLU A 19 -11.11 -2.87 -7.94
N ALA A 20 -10.05 -2.82 -7.14
CA ALA A 20 -9.84 -1.78 -6.14
C ALA A 20 -9.79 -0.37 -6.79
N GLU A 21 -9.06 -0.22 -7.90
CA GLU A 21 -9.02 1.03 -8.69
C GLU A 21 -10.40 1.48 -9.15
N ARG A 22 -11.19 0.57 -9.73
CA ARG A 22 -12.55 0.88 -10.22
C ARG A 22 -13.45 1.33 -9.08
N HIS A 23 -13.42 0.62 -7.96
CA HIS A 23 -14.25 0.96 -6.80
C HIS A 23 -13.81 2.27 -6.13
N GLY A 24 -12.51 2.50 -5.98
CA GLY A 24 -11.95 3.75 -5.44
C GLY A 24 -12.24 4.95 -6.34
N SER A 25 -12.00 4.82 -7.64
CA SER A 25 -12.28 5.87 -8.65
C SER A 25 -13.75 6.27 -8.65
N LYS A 26 -14.66 5.27 -8.60
CA LYS A 26 -16.11 5.52 -8.52
C LYS A 26 -16.50 6.19 -7.20
N ALA A 27 -15.91 5.79 -6.07
CA ALA A 27 -16.23 6.34 -4.76
C ALA A 27 -15.76 7.79 -4.59
N LEU A 28 -14.60 8.13 -5.15
CA LEU A 28 -13.97 9.45 -5.06
C LEU A 28 -14.35 10.37 -6.22
N ASN A 29 -15.07 9.87 -7.23
CA ASN A 29 -15.41 10.59 -8.46
C ASN A 29 -14.18 11.18 -9.19
N VAL A 30 -13.08 10.42 -9.21
CA VAL A 30 -11.82 10.78 -9.89
C VAL A 30 -11.29 9.61 -10.71
N ARG A 31 -10.37 9.86 -11.62
CA ARG A 31 -9.60 8.80 -12.31
C ARG A 31 -8.38 8.43 -11.47
N GLY A 32 -8.47 7.33 -10.72
CA GLY A 32 -7.38 6.80 -9.91
C GLY A 32 -6.71 5.57 -10.52
N ARG A 33 -5.43 5.37 -10.20
CA ARG A 33 -4.64 4.16 -10.52
C ARG A 33 -3.84 3.74 -9.30
N GLY A 34 -3.69 2.44 -9.11
CA GLY A 34 -2.79 1.86 -8.12
C GLY A 34 -1.39 1.81 -8.71
N VAL A 35 -0.41 2.28 -7.94
CA VAL A 35 1.00 2.21 -8.29
C VAL A 35 1.67 1.20 -7.37
N PRO A 36 2.01 -0.01 -7.84
CA PRO A 36 2.82 -0.94 -7.06
C PRO A 36 4.15 -0.27 -6.73
N PHE A 37 4.43 -0.08 -5.44
CA PHE A 37 5.61 0.62 -4.98
C PHE A 37 6.47 -0.32 -4.15
N PRO A 38 7.71 -0.64 -4.58
CA PRO A 38 8.52 -1.69 -3.95
C PRO A 38 9.29 -1.20 -2.71
N TYR A 39 8.99 0.00 -2.20
CA TYR A 39 9.66 0.62 -1.06
C TYR A 39 8.65 0.69 0.10
N ALA A 40 8.72 -0.31 0.98
CA ALA A 40 7.81 -0.44 2.12
C ALA A 40 7.96 0.74 3.09
N GLU A 41 9.17 1.25 3.23
CA GLU A 41 9.53 2.41 4.04
C GLU A 41 8.73 3.67 3.71
N VAL A 42 8.28 3.84 2.45
CA VAL A 42 7.46 5.00 2.05
C VAL A 42 6.01 4.88 2.52
N GLY A 43 5.53 3.65 2.74
CA GLY A 43 4.20 3.41 3.32
C GLY A 43 4.20 3.37 4.84
N MET A 44 5.37 3.41 5.49
CA MET A 44 5.49 3.32 6.94
C MET A 44 5.44 4.72 7.55
N ASP A 45 4.42 4.97 8.37
CA ASP A 45 4.34 6.19 9.16
C ASP A 45 5.27 6.12 10.39
N VAL A 46 5.89 7.24 10.72
CA VAL A 46 6.90 7.34 11.80
C VAL A 46 6.38 8.27 12.89
N ASP A 47 5.54 7.70 13.75
CA ASP A 47 4.96 8.42 14.90
C ASP A 47 5.84 8.34 16.16
N LYS A 48 6.75 7.36 16.22
CA LYS A 48 7.55 7.00 17.39
C LYS A 48 9.01 6.77 17.01
N PRO A 49 9.97 7.06 17.91
CA PRO A 49 11.40 6.92 17.60
C PRO A 49 11.82 5.54 17.09
N PHE A 50 11.26 4.45 17.64
CA PHE A 50 11.61 3.10 17.18
C PHE A 50 11.14 2.80 15.74
N GLN A 51 10.12 3.49 15.23
CA GLN A 51 9.65 3.31 13.85
C GLN A 51 10.68 3.87 12.86
N LEU A 52 11.38 4.94 13.24
CA LEU A 52 12.49 5.48 12.44
C LEU A 52 13.62 4.46 12.30
N GLU A 53 13.94 3.75 13.38
CA GLU A 53 14.97 2.71 13.37
C GLU A 53 14.59 1.54 12.43
N ILE A 54 13.31 1.18 12.37
CA ILE A 54 12.82 0.16 11.42
C ILE A 54 13.02 0.62 9.97
N VAL A 55 12.64 1.87 9.66
CA VAL A 55 12.80 2.44 8.31
C VAL A 55 14.28 2.52 7.91
N ARG A 56 15.15 2.97 8.83
CA ARG A 56 16.60 3.05 8.60
C ARG A 56 17.19 1.67 8.30
N ALA A 57 16.84 0.66 9.08
CA ALA A 57 17.34 -0.69 8.88
C ALA A 57 16.96 -1.27 7.49
N GLU A 58 15.74 -1.05 7.02
CA GLU A 58 15.33 -1.50 5.67
C GLU A 58 16.10 -0.77 4.57
N LEU A 59 16.26 0.56 4.70
CA LEU A 59 16.99 1.38 3.73
C LEU A 59 18.47 0.95 3.62
N GLU A 60 19.14 0.75 4.76
CA GLU A 60 20.54 0.30 4.81
C GLU A 60 20.70 -1.11 4.24
N ALA A 61 19.83 -2.06 4.63
CA ALA A 61 19.84 -3.41 4.10
C ALA A 61 19.60 -3.44 2.58
N ARG A 62 18.83 -2.49 2.05
CA ARG A 62 18.62 -2.34 0.60
C ARG A 62 19.82 -1.74 -0.12
N ALA A 63 20.47 -0.73 0.45
CA ALA A 63 21.68 -0.15 -0.10
C ALA A 63 22.80 -1.20 -0.21
N ALA A 64 22.96 -2.03 0.81
CA ALA A 64 23.93 -3.13 0.84
C ALA A 64 23.63 -4.23 -0.20
N ARG A 65 22.36 -4.47 -0.56
CA ARG A 65 21.97 -5.42 -1.62
C ARG A 65 22.23 -4.91 -3.05
N THR A 66 22.39 -3.60 -3.20
CA THR A 66 22.53 -2.95 -4.51
C THR A 66 24.00 -2.66 -4.86
N THR A 67 24.88 -2.67 -3.86
CA THR A 67 26.34 -2.58 -4.02
C THR A 67 26.91 -3.96 -4.34
#